data_AF-A0A1Q8SUP4-F1
#
_entry.id   AF-A0A1Q8SUP4-F1
#
_cell.length_a   1.000
_cell.length_b   1.000
_cell.length_c   1.000
_cell.angle_alpha   90.00
_cell.angle_beta   90.00
_cell.angle_gamma   90.00
#
_symmetry.space_group_name_H-M   'P 1'
#
loop_
_entity.id
_entity.type
_entity.pdbx_description
1 polymer ?
#
loop_
_entity_poly.entity_id
_entity_poly.type
_entity_poly.pdbx_seq_one_letter_code
_entity_poly.pdbx_strand_id
1 'polypeptide(L)' 'MADIESTPVAEKTKICVSCGEDFPADREFFYGDRRQPDGLRSTCKGCYSELPSVQKRMKERPHG' A
#
# COMPACT_ATOMS: atom_id res chain seq x y z
N MET A 1 -18.56 -12.32 32.80
CA MET A 1 -18.70 -11.13 31.95
C MET A 1 -18.21 -11.59 30.60
N ALA A 2 -19.11 -11.78 29.63
CA ALA A 2 -18.75 -12.37 28.34
C ALA A 2 -18.32 -11.23 27.42
N ASP A 3 -17.01 -11.14 27.15
CA ASP A 3 -16.48 -10.19 26.18
C ASP A 3 -16.81 -10.69 24.78
N ILE A 4 -17.81 -10.02 24.23
CA ILE A 4 -18.48 -10.27 22.96
C ILE A 4 -17.52 -9.89 21.84
N GLU A 5 -17.12 -10.93 21.11
CA GLU A 5 -17.05 -10.92 19.65
C GLU A 5 -16.10 -9.88 19.04
N SER A 6 -14.83 -10.27 18.92
CA SER A 6 -13.94 -9.71 17.87
C SER A 6 -14.60 -9.99 16.52
N THR A 7 -15.39 -9.03 16.07
CA THR A 7 -15.89 -8.97 14.70
C THR A 7 -14.69 -9.18 13.76
N PRO A 8 -14.74 -10.16 12.83
CA PRO A 8 -13.73 -10.26 11.80
C PRO A 8 -13.88 -9.00 10.95
N VAL A 9 -13.06 -7.99 11.24
CA VAL A 9 -12.83 -6.88 10.33
C VAL A 9 -12.42 -7.59 9.05
N ALA A 10 -13.30 -7.60 8.06
CA ALA A 10 -12.97 -8.08 6.74
C ALA A 10 -11.84 -7.18 6.25
N GLU A 11 -10.61 -7.57 6.57
CA GLU A 11 -9.39 -6.92 6.13
C GLU A 11 -9.43 -7.06 4.62
N LYS A 12 -9.87 -5.99 3.97
CA LYS A 12 -9.80 -5.89 2.53
C LYS A 12 -8.33 -6.08 2.22
N THR A 13 -7.95 -7.19 1.60
CA THR A 13 -6.59 -7.41 1.10
C THR A 13 -6.54 -7.02 -0.37
N LYS A 14 -5.37 -6.57 -0.81
CA LYS A 14 -5.10 -6.20 -2.19
C LYS A 14 -3.80 -6.89 -2.60
N ILE A 15 -3.81 -7.45 -3.80
CA ILE A 15 -2.64 -8.14 -4.37
C ILE A 15 -1.76 -7.11 -5.08
N CYS A 16 -0.47 -7.10 -4.76
CA CYS A 16 0.51 -6.28 -5.44
C CYS A 16 0.74 -6.83 -6.86
N VAL A 17 0.53 -6.02 -7.90
CA VAL A 17 0.79 -6.45 -9.30
C VAL A 17 2.28 -6.56 -9.65
N SER A 18 3.17 -6.12 -8.74
CA SER A 18 4.62 -6.15 -8.96
C SER A 18 5.29 -7.37 -8.33
N CYS A 19 4.99 -7.67 -7.05
CA CYS A 19 5.54 -8.85 -6.36
C CYS A 19 4.57 -10.03 -6.30
N GLY A 20 3.28 -9.82 -6.52
CA GLY A 20 2.26 -10.87 -6.48
C GLY A 20 1.75 -11.24 -5.08
N GLU A 21 2.25 -10.59 -4.03
CA GLU A 21 1.84 -10.87 -2.64
C GLU A 21 0.54 -10.13 -2.27
N ASP A 22 -0.25 -10.74 -1.38
CA ASP A 22 -1.39 -10.10 -0.75
C ASP A 22 -0.96 -9.28 0.46
N PHE A 23 -1.43 -8.04 0.51
CA PHE A 23 -1.23 -7.17 1.65
C PHE A 23 -2.56 -6.57 2.08
N PRO A 24 -2.70 -6.13 3.33
CA PRO A 24 -3.84 -5.33 3.75
C PRO A 24 -4.01 -4.12 2.81
N ALA A 25 -5.20 -3.95 2.25
CA ALA A 25 -5.61 -2.82 1.43
C ALA A 25 -5.81 -1.58 2.30
N ASP A 26 -4.76 -1.22 3.03
CA ASP A 26 -4.63 -0.03 3.84
C ASP A 26 -3.51 0.87 3.28
N ARG A 27 -3.55 2.14 3.69
CA ARG A 27 -2.55 3.15 3.37
C ARG A 27 -1.18 2.88 3.99
N GLU A 28 -1.05 1.89 4.88
CA GLU A 28 0.22 1.40 5.40
C GLU A 28 1.01 0.64 4.33
N PHE A 29 0.37 -0.25 3.56
CA PHE A 29 1.03 -1.11 2.56
C PHE A 29 0.91 -0.60 1.13
N PHE A 30 -0.12 0.21 0.82
CA PHE A 30 -0.33 0.78 -0.50
C PHE A 30 -0.35 2.31 -0.46
N TYR A 31 0.13 2.95 -1.54
CA TYR A 31 -0.03 4.39 -1.68
C TYR A 31 -1.46 4.74 -2.09
N GLY A 32 -2.00 5.82 -1.52
CA GLY A 32 -3.29 6.36 -1.94
C GLY A 32 -3.27 6.84 -3.39
N ASP A 33 -4.24 6.41 -4.18
CA ASP A 33 -4.41 6.86 -5.56
C ASP A 33 -5.89 7.16 -5.83
N ARG A 34 -6.22 8.45 -5.94
CA ARG A 34 -7.59 8.90 -6.21
C ARG A 34 -8.12 8.51 -7.59
N ARG A 35 -7.24 8.00 -8.47
CA ARG A 35 -7.62 7.50 -9.80
C ARG A 35 -8.09 6.05 -9.76
N GLN A 36 -7.80 5.32 -8.67
CA GLN A 36 -8.22 3.94 -8.49
C GLN A 36 -9.58 3.89 -7.79
N PRO A 37 -10.48 2.97 -8.17
CA PRO A 37 -11.82 2.88 -7.60
C PRO A 37 -11.80 2.59 -6.09
N ASP A 38 -10.79 1.84 -5.63
CA ASP A 38 -10.52 1.53 -4.22
C ASP A 38 -9.64 2.57 -3.52
N GLY A 39 -9.22 3.62 -4.22
CA GLY A 39 -8.42 4.71 -3.65
C GLY A 39 -6.98 4.33 -3.30
N LEU A 40 -6.51 3.15 -3.70
CA LEU A 40 -5.17 2.63 -3.42
C LEU A 40 -4.49 2.14 -4.70
N ARG A 41 -3.17 2.27 -4.77
CA ARG A 41 -2.40 1.71 -5.88
C ARG A 41 -2.45 0.19 -5.88
N SER A 42 -2.32 -0.40 -7.05
CA SER A 42 -2.12 -1.84 -7.25
C SER A 42 -0.70 -2.32 -6.91
N THR A 43 0.23 -1.40 -6.67
CA THR A 43 1.62 -1.70 -6.31
C THR A 43 1.85 -1.38 -4.84
N CYS A 44 2.43 -2.30 -4.08
CA CYS A 44 2.80 -2.08 -2.68
C CYS A 44 3.88 -0.99 -2.56
N LYS A 45 4.03 -0.41 -1.36
CA LYS A 45 5.01 0.66 -1.12
C LYS A 45 6.45 0.22 -1.35
N GLY A 46 6.78 -1.04 -1.08
CA GLY A 46 8.11 -1.62 -1.34
C GLY A 46 8.47 -1.52 -2.81
N CYS A 47 7.70 -2.23 -3.65
CA CYS A 47 7.91 -2.20 -5.11
C CYS A 47 7.76 -0.79 -5.70
N TYR A 48 6.86 0.04 -5.16
CA TYR A 48 6.75 1.43 -5.61
C TYR A 48 8.05 2.19 -5.33
N SER A 49 8.67 2.03 -4.17
CA SER A 49 9.92 2.72 -3.84
C SER A 49 11.09 2.28 -4.72
N GLU A 50 11.04 1.07 -5.25
CA GLU A 50 12.03 0.54 -6.19
C GLU A 50 11.86 1.04 -7.63
N LEU A 51 10.75 1.69 -7.97
CA LEU A 51 10.56 2.20 -9.32
C LEU A 51 11.64 3.24 -9.65
N PRO A 52 12.28 3.18 -10.84
CA PRO A 52 13.34 4.10 -11.20
C PRO A 52 12.87 5.56 -11.22
N SER A 53 11.59 5.79 -11.56
CA SER A 53 10.97 7.12 -11.47
C SER A 53 10.89 7.65 -10.03
N VAL A 54 10.77 6.77 -9.03
CA VAL A 54 10.70 7.08 -7.59
C VAL A 54 12.09 7.28 -7.00
N GLN A 55 13.03 6.40 -7.35
CA GLN A 55 14.40 6.51 -6.88
C GLN A 55 15.07 7.79 -7.38
N LYS A 56 14.84 8.19 -8.65
CA LYS A 56 15.41 9.42 -9.22
C LYS A 56 15.03 10.65 -8.39
N ARG A 57 13.74 10.80 -8.07
CA ARG A 57 13.22 11.91 -7.27
C ARG A 57 13.65 11.90 -5.80
N MET A 58 13.94 10.73 -5.23
CA MET A 58 14.51 10.65 -3.87
C MET A 58 15.97 11.11 -3.85
N LYS A 59 16.76 10.68 -4.84
CA LYS A 59 18.18 11.04 -4.95
C LYS A 59 18.40 12.52 -5.27
N GLU A 60 17.50 13.13 -6.03
CA GLU A 60 17.57 14.54 -6.46
C GLU A 60 17.09 15.55 -5.41
N ARG A 61 16.70 15.10 -4.21
CA ARG A 61 16.39 15.98 -3.08
C ARG A 61 17.60 16.07 -2.15
N PRO A 62 18.54 17.01 -2.36
CA PRO A 62 19.53 17.31 -1.33
C PRO A 62 18.76 17.75 -0.07
N HIS A 63 19.04 17.08 1.05
CA HIS A 63 18.65 17.55 2.37
C HIS A 63 19.40 18.87 2.58
N GLY A 64 18.67 19.98 2.49
CA GLY A 64 19.16 21.30 2.87
C GLY A 64 19.05 21.48 4.36
#